data_AF-A0A6C0H3G6-F1
#
_entry.id   AF-A0A6C0H3G6-F1
#
_cell.length_a   1.000
_cell.length_b   1.000
_cell.length_c   1.000
_cell.angle_alpha   90.00
_cell.angle_beta   90.00
_cell.angle_gamma   90.00
#
_symmetry.space_group_name_H-M   'P 1'
#
loop_
_entity.id
_entity.type
_entity.pdbx_description
1 polymer ?
#
loop_
_entity_poly.entity_id
_entity_poly.type
_entity_poly.pdbx_seq_one_letter_code
_entity_poly.pdbx_strand_id
1 'polypeptide(L)'
;MDLNIENYSIEEIFTILNIDSKVLEKNSLSYEILYNKLQIKIDKLRNSDVNELSELCENKAQMVDFFYQCFIKVNKLLEQNQQNSIIVQDNHNIIKHNETKKEEYYSVNYKSGTINPLTIKTYKTVIAIDTRFRDNYESTSSSNFIITLPINLKKVLSMQVVNYQLPYTIYSLSKKTGSNSFYVNNSLIEIMDGGYDENSLIQEINKQLPTDISLTYNPINSKFSFSGSSIFSLNFDYFENNQMCYNLANNITKNQLTLGWILGFRNISTIKNIVKKYEGSTSYEAENCYDGGVSNKYYLLSIDDYQNNHNNAFVSAFKYQSLTDNNILCKMTNSKEDGMKTILYPKRIYFGPTNINKLHIKIYDEYGRILDVNNGDLSIELECEILYDL
;
A
#
# COMPACT_ATOMS: atom_id res chain seq x y z
N MET A 1 -30.03 -0.26 68.55
CA MET A 1 -29.29 -0.49 67.30
C MET A 1 -29.29 0.83 66.56
N ASP A 2 -28.16 1.30 66.05
CA ASP A 2 -28.15 2.48 65.18
C ASP A 2 -28.86 2.11 63.86
N LEU A 3 -29.85 2.89 63.44
CA LEU A 3 -30.63 2.63 62.24
C LEU A 3 -30.15 3.47 61.04
N ASN A 4 -29.07 4.23 61.19
CA ASN A 4 -28.45 4.92 60.07
C ASN A 4 -27.51 3.98 59.29
N ILE A 5 -27.90 3.63 58.06
CA ILE A 5 -27.15 2.74 57.16
C ILE A 5 -25.77 3.28 56.75
N GLU A 6 -25.54 4.59 56.87
CA GLU A 6 -24.25 5.22 56.55
C GLU A 6 -23.16 4.87 57.56
N ASN A 7 -23.55 4.53 58.79
CA ASN A 7 -22.61 4.20 59.88
C ASN A 7 -22.11 2.75 59.82
N TYR A 8 -22.58 1.94 58.86
CA TYR A 8 -22.21 0.54 58.72
C TYR A 8 -21.39 0.27 57.46
N SER A 9 -20.27 -0.43 57.65
CA SER A 9 -19.47 -1.05 56.59
C SER A 9 -20.19 -2.25 55.97
N ILE A 10 -19.72 -2.67 54.80
CA ILE A 10 -20.31 -3.79 54.05
C ILE A 10 -20.19 -5.12 54.83
N GLU A 11 -19.07 -5.34 55.51
CA GLU A 11 -18.83 -6.53 56.33
C GLU A 11 -19.76 -6.60 57.54
N GLU A 12 -20.03 -5.45 58.16
CA GLU A 12 -21.01 -5.35 59.25
C GLU A 12 -22.43 -5.61 58.74
N ILE A 13 -22.79 -5.12 57.55
CA ILE A 13 -24.09 -5.41 56.92
C ILE A 13 -24.25 -6.91 56.62
N PHE A 14 -23.20 -7.59 56.16
CA PHE A 14 -23.24 -9.04 55.98
C PHE A 14 -23.47 -9.79 57.28
N THR A 15 -22.83 -9.34 58.35
CA THR A 15 -23.05 -9.89 59.70
C THR A 15 -24.50 -9.66 60.15
N ILE A 16 -25.05 -8.46 59.92
CA ILE A 16 -26.44 -8.09 60.25
C ILE A 16 -27.46 -8.96 59.48
N LEU A 17 -27.21 -9.25 58.20
CA LEU A 17 -28.06 -10.10 57.36
C LEU A 17 -27.78 -11.61 57.52
N ASN A 18 -26.84 -12.01 58.38
CA ASN A 18 -26.35 -13.39 58.53
C ASN A 18 -25.91 -14.01 57.19
N ILE A 19 -25.13 -13.26 56.43
CA ILE A 19 -24.46 -13.69 55.20
C ILE A 19 -23.02 -14.03 55.58
N ASP A 20 -22.58 -15.26 55.29
CA ASP A 20 -21.21 -15.66 55.55
C ASP A 20 -20.27 -14.92 54.57
N SER A 21 -19.28 -14.20 55.12
CA SER A 21 -18.23 -13.49 54.38
C SER A 21 -17.54 -14.35 53.31
N LYS A 22 -17.46 -15.68 53.51
CA LYS A 22 -16.87 -16.63 52.55
C LYS A 22 -17.67 -16.80 51.25
N VAL A 23 -18.91 -16.30 51.19
CA VAL A 23 -19.79 -16.41 50.02
C VAL A 23 -19.39 -15.41 48.92
N LEU A 24 -18.70 -14.30 49.27
CA LEU A 24 -18.17 -13.35 48.28
C LEU A 24 -16.93 -13.87 47.56
N GLU A 25 -16.03 -14.54 48.27
CA GLU A 25 -14.80 -15.10 47.66
C GLU A 25 -15.10 -16.15 46.57
N LYS A 26 -16.31 -16.76 46.61
CA LYS A 26 -16.75 -17.78 45.65
C LYS A 26 -17.74 -17.29 44.60
N ASN A 27 -18.07 -15.99 44.54
CA ASN A 27 -19.09 -15.45 43.64
C ASN A 27 -20.46 -16.16 43.71
N SER A 28 -20.79 -16.78 44.85
CA SER A 28 -21.97 -17.64 45.00
C SER A 28 -23.18 -16.95 45.61
N LEU A 29 -23.11 -15.63 45.88
CA LEU A 29 -24.23 -14.85 46.41
C LEU A 29 -25.16 -14.42 45.25
N SER A 30 -26.34 -15.04 45.15
CA SER A 30 -27.38 -14.64 44.19
C SER A 30 -28.39 -13.69 44.84
N TYR A 31 -29.10 -12.91 44.00
CA TYR A 31 -30.22 -12.07 44.41
C TYR A 31 -31.26 -12.86 45.24
N GLU A 32 -31.54 -14.10 44.82
CA GLU A 32 -32.51 -14.98 45.47
C GLU A 32 -32.09 -15.36 46.89
N ILE A 33 -30.80 -15.66 47.11
CA ILE A 33 -30.27 -15.95 48.45
C ILE A 33 -30.34 -14.71 49.34
N LEU A 34 -29.97 -13.54 48.80
CA LEU A 34 -30.02 -12.27 49.52
C LEU A 34 -31.47 -11.90 49.92
N TYR A 35 -32.41 -12.06 49.00
CA TYR A 35 -33.83 -11.80 49.25
C TYR A 35 -34.40 -12.76 50.30
N ASN A 36 -34.05 -14.04 50.24
CA ASN A 36 -34.45 -15.02 51.27
C ASN A 36 -33.92 -14.65 52.67
N LYS A 37 -32.69 -14.13 52.77
CA LYS A 37 -32.12 -13.68 54.06
C LYS A 37 -32.85 -12.45 54.61
N LEU A 38 -33.23 -11.52 53.74
CA LEU A 38 -34.03 -10.35 54.10
C LEU A 38 -35.41 -10.80 54.64
N GLN A 39 -36.11 -11.68 53.92
CA GLN A 39 -37.42 -12.17 54.34
C GLN A 39 -37.35 -12.87 55.70
N ILE A 40 -36.33 -13.72 55.95
CA ILE A 40 -36.13 -14.35 57.27
C ILE A 40 -36.00 -13.32 58.39
N LYS A 41 -35.34 -12.18 58.16
CA LYS A 41 -35.20 -11.11 59.18
C LYS A 41 -36.52 -10.38 59.39
N ILE A 42 -37.25 -10.06 58.32
CA ILE A 42 -38.56 -9.40 58.39
C ILE A 42 -39.61 -10.30 59.05
N ASP A 43 -39.64 -11.59 58.73
CA ASP A 43 -40.59 -12.55 59.31
C ASP A 43 -40.34 -12.78 60.80
N LYS A 44 -39.07 -12.77 61.24
CA LYS A 44 -38.73 -12.79 62.68
C LYS A 44 -39.23 -11.56 63.43
N LEU A 45 -39.26 -10.39 62.78
CA LEU A 45 -39.83 -9.18 63.38
C LEU A 45 -41.37 -9.24 63.43
N ARG A 46 -42.00 -9.83 62.41
CA ARG A 46 -43.46 -10.01 62.34
C ARG A 46 -43.99 -11.02 63.35
N ASN A 47 -43.26 -12.10 63.60
CA ASN A 47 -43.67 -13.19 64.50
C ASN A 47 -43.34 -12.93 65.99
N SER A 48 -42.89 -11.72 66.36
CA SER A 48 -42.70 -11.34 67.76
C SER A 48 -44.01 -10.82 68.35
N ASP A 49 -44.51 -11.54 69.37
CA ASP A 49 -45.86 -11.46 69.98
C ASP A 49 -46.47 -10.04 70.02
N VAL A 50 -47.70 -9.96 69.54
CA VAL A 50 -48.51 -8.74 69.43
C VAL A 50 -49.27 -8.55 70.74
N ASN A 51 -48.90 -7.55 71.52
CA ASN A 51 -49.84 -6.74 72.28
C ASN A 51 -49.58 -5.28 71.88
N GLU A 52 -50.58 -4.67 71.24
CA GLU A 52 -50.48 -3.43 70.48
C GLU A 52 -50.18 -2.20 71.35
N LEU A 53 -49.06 -1.54 71.07
CA LEU A 53 -48.75 -0.15 71.44
C LEU A 53 -48.15 0.53 70.19
N SER A 54 -48.65 1.71 69.81
CA SER A 54 -48.29 2.41 68.57
C SER A 54 -46.79 2.70 68.42
N GLU A 55 -46.09 2.99 69.52
CA GLU A 55 -44.64 3.24 69.54
C GLU A 55 -43.81 1.98 69.22
N LEU A 56 -44.33 0.77 69.53
CA LEU A 56 -43.64 -0.48 69.18
C LEU A 56 -43.75 -0.76 67.67
N CYS A 57 -44.86 -0.37 67.04
CA CYS A 57 -45.07 -0.49 65.60
C CYS A 57 -44.17 0.45 64.80
N GLU A 58 -43.98 1.70 65.25
CA GLU A 58 -43.05 2.64 64.59
C GLU A 58 -41.60 2.13 64.65
N ASN A 59 -41.16 1.62 65.80
CA ASN A 59 -39.84 0.99 65.93
C ASN A 59 -39.67 -0.24 65.02
N LYS A 60 -40.72 -1.08 64.89
CA LYS A 60 -40.71 -2.22 63.95
C LYS A 60 -40.62 -1.74 62.49
N ALA A 61 -41.35 -0.69 62.12
CA ALA A 61 -41.32 -0.13 60.76
C ALA A 61 -39.94 0.43 60.41
N GLN A 62 -39.32 1.18 61.33
CA GLN A 62 -37.95 1.71 61.15
C GLN A 62 -36.90 0.60 61.03
N MET A 63 -37.05 -0.49 61.79
CA MET A 63 -36.16 -1.66 61.65
C MET A 63 -36.35 -2.36 60.30
N VAL A 64 -37.59 -2.50 59.82
CA VAL A 64 -37.87 -3.07 58.51
C VAL A 64 -37.24 -2.22 57.40
N ASP A 65 -37.41 -0.89 57.47
CA ASP A 65 -36.77 0.03 56.52
C ASP A 65 -35.24 -0.11 56.54
N PHE A 66 -34.63 -0.16 57.72
CA PHE A 66 -33.19 -0.39 57.86
C PHE A 66 -32.72 -1.70 57.18
N PHE A 67 -33.47 -2.80 57.31
CA PHE A 67 -33.15 -4.05 56.62
C PHE A 67 -33.30 -3.93 55.10
N TYR A 68 -34.29 -3.18 54.60
CA TYR A 68 -34.39 -2.87 53.17
C TYR A 68 -33.21 -2.02 52.68
N GLN A 69 -32.77 -1.02 53.45
CA GLN A 69 -31.58 -0.23 53.11
C GLN A 69 -30.31 -1.09 53.06
N CYS A 70 -30.15 -2.04 54.00
CA CYS A 70 -29.09 -3.04 53.96
C CYS A 70 -29.13 -3.87 52.68
N PHE A 71 -30.32 -4.36 52.30
CA PHE A 71 -30.52 -5.13 51.08
C PHE A 71 -30.15 -4.32 49.83
N ILE A 72 -30.62 -3.08 49.72
CA ILE A 72 -30.34 -2.21 48.57
C ILE A 72 -28.83 -1.96 48.42
N LYS A 73 -28.14 -1.66 49.53
CA LYS A 73 -26.69 -1.40 49.54
C LYS A 73 -25.89 -2.63 49.09
N VAL A 74 -26.30 -3.83 49.51
CA VAL A 74 -25.68 -5.10 49.06
C VAL A 74 -26.06 -5.46 47.63
N ASN A 75 -27.31 -5.28 47.22
CA ASN A 75 -27.76 -5.57 45.85
C ASN A 75 -27.04 -4.69 44.83
N LYS A 76 -26.82 -3.41 45.14
CA LYS A 76 -26.04 -2.50 44.30
C LYS A 76 -24.60 -2.99 44.08
N LEU A 77 -23.99 -3.62 45.09
CA LEU A 77 -22.67 -4.25 44.97
C LEU A 77 -22.73 -5.52 44.12
N LEU A 78 -23.79 -6.32 44.23
CA LEU A 78 -24.00 -7.49 43.36
C LEU A 78 -24.19 -7.07 41.90
N GLU A 79 -24.96 -6.02 41.62
CA GLU A 79 -25.15 -5.46 40.28
C GLU A 79 -23.84 -4.92 39.69
N GLN A 80 -22.98 -4.32 40.51
CA GLN A 80 -21.62 -3.92 40.10
C GLN A 80 -20.74 -5.13 39.76
N ASN A 81 -20.91 -6.26 40.47
CA ASN A 81 -20.14 -7.49 40.25
C ASN A 81 -20.71 -8.41 39.15
N GLN A 82 -21.98 -8.27 38.76
CA GLN A 82 -22.69 -9.11 37.77
C GLN A 82 -22.75 -8.52 36.35
N GLN A 83 -21.78 -7.72 35.91
CA GLN A 83 -21.81 -7.11 34.58
C GLN A 83 -21.49 -8.11 33.44
N ASN A 84 -22.49 -8.89 33.05
CA ASN A 84 -22.71 -9.41 31.70
C ASN A 84 -24.21 -9.31 31.40
N SER A 85 -24.63 -8.41 30.50
CA SER A 85 -26.03 -8.33 30.08
C SER A 85 -26.27 -9.18 28.84
N ILE A 86 -27.36 -9.95 28.86
CA ILE A 86 -27.84 -10.69 27.69
C ILE A 86 -28.70 -9.71 26.87
N ILE A 87 -28.28 -9.45 25.63
CA ILE A 87 -29.08 -8.68 24.67
C ILE A 87 -29.59 -9.67 23.63
N VAL A 88 -30.91 -9.70 23.44
CA VAL A 88 -31.54 -10.51 22.38
C VAL A 88 -31.71 -9.61 21.16
N GLN A 89 -31.03 -9.96 20.07
CA GLN A 89 -31.20 -9.32 18.76
C GLN A 89 -31.38 -10.43 17.73
N ASP A 90 -32.47 -10.35 16.94
CA ASP A 90 -32.80 -11.31 15.87
C ASP A 90 -32.70 -12.79 16.30
N ASN A 91 -33.34 -13.15 17.42
CA ASN A 91 -33.35 -14.52 17.99
C ASN A 91 -32.00 -15.10 18.43
N HIS A 92 -30.95 -14.28 18.53
CA HIS A 92 -29.67 -14.69 19.08
C HIS A 92 -29.42 -14.03 20.45
N ASN A 93 -29.00 -14.83 21.44
CA ASN A 93 -28.59 -14.34 22.75
C ASN A 93 -27.12 -13.92 22.67
N ILE A 94 -26.84 -12.63 22.87
CA ILE A 94 -25.47 -12.09 22.85
C ILE A 94 -25.06 -11.76 24.28
N ILE A 95 -23.93 -12.32 24.72
CA ILE A 95 -23.30 -11.98 26.01
C ILE A 95 -22.45 -10.73 25.78
N LYS A 96 -22.85 -9.60 26.36
CA LYS A 96 -22.05 -8.36 26.30
C LYS A 96 -21.06 -8.33 27.46
N HIS A 97 -19.77 -8.51 27.16
CA HIS A 97 -18.70 -8.25 28.11
C HIS A 97 -18.46 -6.75 28.23
N ASN A 98 -18.30 -6.25 29.47
CA ASN A 98 -17.84 -4.89 29.69
C ASN A 98 -16.34 -4.81 29.45
N GLU A 99 -15.95 -4.68 28.18
CA GLU A 99 -14.63 -4.14 27.86
C GLU A 99 -14.63 -2.65 28.19
N THR A 100 -13.60 -2.18 28.89
CA THR A 100 -13.33 -0.75 29.07
C THR A 100 -13.39 -0.07 27.71
N LYS A 101 -14.36 0.84 27.52
CA LYS A 101 -14.43 1.68 26.32
C LYS A 101 -13.09 2.40 26.19
N LYS A 102 -12.30 2.00 25.20
CA LYS A 102 -11.18 2.81 24.75
C LYS A 102 -11.77 4.06 24.11
N GLU A 103 -11.37 5.23 24.60
CA GLU A 103 -11.88 6.50 24.09
C GLU A 103 -11.60 6.61 22.58
N GLU A 104 -12.65 6.87 21.81
CA GLU A 104 -12.55 7.11 20.38
C GLU A 104 -12.14 8.57 20.17
N TYR A 105 -10.88 8.81 19.78
CA TYR A 105 -10.39 10.17 19.47
C TYR A 105 -10.77 10.65 18.06
N TYR A 106 -11.47 9.83 17.26
CA TYR A 106 -11.89 10.16 15.91
C TYR A 106 -13.42 10.10 15.77
N SER A 107 -14.00 11.18 15.25
CA SER A 107 -15.43 11.26 14.93
C SER A 107 -15.77 10.36 13.75
N VAL A 108 -16.47 9.24 14.00
CA VAL A 108 -17.01 8.38 12.94
C VAL A 108 -18.45 8.83 12.63
N ASN A 109 -18.77 9.08 11.36
CA ASN A 109 -20.12 9.48 10.90
C ASN A 109 -21.17 8.34 10.94
N TYR A 110 -20.84 7.20 11.53
CA TYR A 110 -21.68 6.02 11.61
C TYR A 110 -21.79 5.55 13.05
N LYS A 111 -23.01 5.27 13.52
CA LYS A 111 -23.23 4.66 14.83
C LYS A 111 -22.71 3.23 14.82
N SER A 112 -21.66 2.94 15.58
CA SER A 112 -21.22 1.56 15.86
C SER A 112 -22.36 0.74 16.46
N GLY A 113 -22.65 -0.42 15.86
CA GLY A 113 -23.62 -1.38 16.40
C GLY A 113 -22.97 -2.29 17.46
N THR A 114 -23.78 -2.89 18.34
CA THR A 114 -23.31 -3.84 19.36
C THR A 114 -22.73 -5.13 18.75
N ILE A 115 -23.20 -5.52 17.56
CA ILE A 115 -22.78 -6.73 16.85
C ILE A 115 -21.52 -6.49 16.00
N ASN A 116 -21.33 -5.28 15.49
CA ASN A 116 -20.20 -4.93 14.64
C ASN A 116 -19.60 -3.60 15.12
N PRO A 117 -18.77 -3.61 16.17
CA PRO A 117 -18.09 -2.41 16.63
C PRO A 117 -17.13 -1.94 15.53
N LEU A 118 -17.39 -0.78 14.91
CA LEU A 118 -16.49 -0.15 13.94
C LEU A 118 -15.32 0.50 14.68
N THR A 119 -14.46 -0.33 15.27
CA THR A 119 -13.16 0.14 15.76
C THR A 119 -12.24 0.28 14.56
N ILE A 120 -12.05 1.51 14.09
CA ILE A 120 -10.98 1.79 13.12
C ILE A 120 -9.65 1.57 13.85
N LYS A 121 -9.00 0.45 13.58
CA LYS A 121 -7.71 0.07 14.18
C LYS A 121 -6.52 0.43 13.30
N THR A 122 -6.73 1.11 12.18
CA THR A 122 -5.66 1.48 11.25
C THR A 122 -5.76 2.93 10.86
N TYR A 123 -4.62 3.55 10.60
CA TYR A 123 -4.55 4.87 10.00
C TYR A 123 -3.63 4.83 8.79
N LYS A 124 -3.80 5.79 7.89
CA LYS A 124 -3.00 5.91 6.68
C LYS A 124 -1.98 7.04 6.84
N THR A 125 -0.77 6.80 6.39
CA THR A 125 0.29 7.82 6.30
C THR A 125 0.83 7.84 4.89
N VAL A 126 1.00 9.04 4.33
CA VAL A 126 1.62 9.23 3.01
C VAL A 126 3.06 9.66 3.21
N ILE A 127 3.98 8.90 2.61
CA ILE A 127 5.40 9.24 2.50
C ILE A 127 5.57 9.97 1.17
N ALA A 128 5.87 11.26 1.22
CA ALA A 128 6.25 12.04 0.05
C ALA A 128 7.76 11.97 -0.14
N ILE A 129 8.20 11.50 -1.31
CA ILE A 129 9.59 11.31 -1.67
C ILE A 129 9.87 12.20 -2.88
N ASP A 130 10.78 13.14 -2.71
CA ASP A 130 11.21 14.04 -3.78
C ASP A 130 12.73 14.01 -3.88
N THR A 131 13.23 13.65 -5.06
CA THR A 131 14.66 13.38 -5.24
C THR A 131 15.54 14.61 -5.09
N ARG A 132 14.96 15.82 -5.14
CA ARG A 132 15.67 17.09 -4.90
C ARG A 132 16.23 17.21 -3.49
N PHE A 133 15.65 16.49 -2.54
CA PHE A 133 16.00 16.56 -1.11
C PHE A 133 16.78 15.34 -0.61
N ARG A 134 17.35 14.53 -1.52
CA ARG A 134 18.21 13.39 -1.14
C ARG A 134 19.52 13.90 -0.53
N ASP A 135 19.97 13.25 0.55
CA ASP A 135 21.25 13.57 1.21
C ASP A 135 22.45 13.52 0.24
N ASN A 136 22.43 12.56 -0.69
CA ASN A 136 23.51 12.30 -1.65
C ASN A 136 23.12 12.73 -3.06
N TYR A 137 22.53 13.92 -3.20
CA TYR A 137 21.98 14.42 -4.47
C TYR A 137 22.96 14.33 -5.64
N GLU A 138 24.19 14.82 -5.46
CA GLU A 138 25.23 14.92 -6.49
C GLU A 138 25.93 13.59 -6.80
N SER A 139 25.92 12.63 -5.87
CA SER A 139 26.69 11.38 -5.99
C SER A 139 25.85 10.15 -6.31
N THR A 140 24.52 10.26 -6.31
CA THR A 140 23.60 9.14 -6.57
C THR A 140 22.55 9.51 -7.61
N SER A 141 22.12 8.52 -8.40
CA SER A 141 21.09 8.71 -9.43
C SER A 141 19.70 8.86 -8.82
N SER A 142 18.89 9.78 -9.35
CA SER A 142 17.48 9.93 -9.00
C SER A 142 16.63 8.70 -9.33
N SER A 143 17.13 7.75 -10.14
CA SER A 143 16.43 6.50 -10.48
C SER A 143 16.94 5.26 -9.73
N ASN A 144 17.96 5.41 -8.88
CA ASN A 144 18.50 4.33 -8.05
C ASN A 144 19.16 4.92 -6.79
N PHE A 145 18.40 4.97 -5.69
CA PHE A 145 18.86 5.60 -4.45
C PHE A 145 18.22 4.96 -3.22
N ILE A 146 18.88 5.15 -2.07
CA ILE A 146 18.40 4.66 -0.77
C ILE A 146 18.02 5.88 0.08
N ILE A 147 16.87 5.81 0.73
CA ILE A 147 16.44 6.79 1.73
C ILE A 147 16.28 6.13 3.10
N THR A 148 16.62 6.89 4.14
CA THR A 148 16.27 6.54 5.51
C THR A 148 15.13 7.45 5.93
N LEU A 149 14.00 6.87 6.33
CA LEU A 149 12.83 7.62 6.75
C LEU A 149 13.16 8.38 8.05
N PRO A 150 12.71 9.64 8.21
CA PRO A 150 12.97 10.43 9.42
C PRO A 150 12.29 9.83 10.65
N ILE A 151 11.19 9.11 10.46
CA ILE A 151 10.44 8.39 11.50
C ILE A 151 10.35 6.93 11.08
N ASN A 152 10.65 6.02 12.00
CA ASN A 152 10.44 4.59 11.80
C ASN A 152 8.93 4.30 11.80
N LEU A 153 8.40 3.90 10.66
CA LEU A 153 7.00 3.52 10.52
C LEU A 153 6.81 2.14 11.12
N LYS A 154 6.21 2.08 12.31
CA LYS A 154 5.98 0.82 13.02
C LYS A 154 4.65 0.20 12.59
N LYS A 155 4.58 -1.13 12.59
CA LYS A 155 3.34 -1.91 12.37
C LYS A 155 2.62 -1.59 11.05
N VAL A 156 3.38 -1.39 9.98
CA VAL A 156 2.87 -1.25 8.61
C VAL A 156 2.23 -2.57 8.17
N LEU A 157 1.00 -2.50 7.65
CA LEU A 157 0.20 -3.62 7.15
C LEU A 157 0.19 -3.67 5.63
N SER A 158 0.21 -2.51 4.96
CA SER A 158 0.32 -2.44 3.50
C SER A 158 1.00 -1.16 3.03
N MET A 159 1.52 -1.19 1.80
CA MET A 159 2.12 -0.06 1.09
C MET A 159 1.63 -0.04 -0.36
N GLN A 160 1.31 1.15 -0.87
CA GLN A 160 0.99 1.37 -2.27
C GLN A 160 1.46 2.73 -2.77
N VAL A 161 1.73 2.82 -4.07
CA VAL A 161 1.95 4.09 -4.75
C VAL A 161 0.60 4.77 -4.93
N VAL A 162 0.50 6.05 -4.58
CA VAL A 162 -0.72 6.85 -4.80
C VAL A 162 -0.53 7.92 -5.85
N ASN A 163 0.71 8.41 -6.01
CA ASN A 163 1.05 9.41 -6.99
C ASN A 163 2.52 9.32 -7.37
N TYR A 164 2.87 9.82 -8.55
CA TYR A 164 4.24 10.03 -8.96
C TYR A 164 4.33 11.14 -10.01
N GLN A 165 5.52 11.69 -10.17
CA GLN A 165 5.87 12.59 -11.24
C GLN A 165 7.26 12.23 -11.77
N LEU A 166 7.32 11.80 -13.03
CA LEU A 166 8.56 11.56 -13.74
C LEU A 166 9.00 12.83 -14.50
N PRO A 167 10.31 13.04 -14.69
CA PRO A 167 10.78 14.15 -15.48
C PRO A 167 10.59 13.90 -16.98
N TYR A 168 10.39 14.98 -17.75
CA TYR A 168 10.33 14.92 -19.22
C TYR A 168 11.71 14.88 -19.90
N THR A 169 12.77 14.65 -19.11
CA THR A 169 14.16 14.60 -19.57
C THR A 169 14.60 13.21 -19.99
N ILE A 170 13.70 12.21 -20.03
CA ILE A 170 14.03 10.85 -20.45
C ILE A 170 14.23 10.83 -21.97
N TYR A 171 15.44 10.52 -22.41
CA TYR A 171 15.76 10.43 -23.84
C TYR A 171 15.23 9.13 -24.43
N SER A 172 14.72 9.22 -25.66
CA SER A 172 14.34 8.05 -26.45
C SER A 172 15.54 7.46 -27.19
N LEU A 173 16.44 8.32 -27.65
CA LEU A 173 17.72 7.95 -28.25
C LEU A 173 18.86 8.34 -27.32
N SER A 174 19.73 7.39 -26.97
CA SER A 174 20.94 7.70 -26.21
C SER A 174 22.10 6.77 -26.52
N LYS A 175 23.30 7.35 -26.53
CA LYS A 175 24.57 6.63 -26.60
C LYS A 175 24.81 5.74 -25.39
N LYS A 176 24.24 6.07 -24.21
CA LYS A 176 24.32 5.24 -23.01
C LYS A 176 23.47 3.99 -23.12
N THR A 177 22.33 4.06 -23.83
CA THR A 177 21.43 2.91 -24.02
C THR A 177 21.72 2.12 -25.29
N GLY A 178 22.44 2.71 -26.24
CA GLY A 178 22.88 2.07 -27.49
C GLY A 178 21.89 2.21 -28.63
N SER A 179 20.93 3.12 -28.47
CA SER A 179 19.86 3.35 -29.42
C SER A 179 20.14 4.50 -30.38
N ASN A 180 21.33 5.12 -30.36
CA ASN A 180 21.59 6.37 -31.08
C ASN A 180 22.36 6.22 -32.41
N SER A 181 22.64 5.02 -32.89
CA SER A 181 23.50 4.86 -34.08
C SER A 181 23.15 3.66 -34.96
N PHE A 182 23.60 3.71 -36.20
CA PHE A 182 23.48 2.67 -37.22
C PHE A 182 24.50 2.91 -38.35
N TYR A 183 24.63 2.00 -39.31
CA TYR A 183 25.55 2.15 -40.43
C TYR A 183 24.83 2.28 -41.77
N VAL A 184 25.39 3.13 -42.64
CA VAL A 184 25.02 3.28 -44.05
C VAL A 184 26.28 3.06 -44.89
N ASN A 185 26.28 2.07 -45.79
CA ASN A 185 27.46 1.72 -46.60
C ASN A 185 28.76 1.59 -45.77
N ASN A 186 28.70 0.94 -44.61
CA ASN A 186 29.79 0.83 -43.62
C ASN A 186 30.28 2.14 -42.99
N SER A 187 29.62 3.27 -43.22
CA SER A 187 29.84 4.53 -42.50
C SER A 187 28.90 4.62 -41.31
N LEU A 188 29.44 4.91 -40.12
CA LEU A 188 28.66 5.07 -38.89
C LEU A 188 27.89 6.39 -38.93
N ILE A 189 26.58 6.31 -38.74
CA ILE A 189 25.69 7.44 -38.53
C ILE A 189 25.36 7.48 -37.04
N GLU A 190 25.81 8.53 -36.35
CA GLU A 190 25.47 8.80 -34.95
C GLU A 190 24.45 9.94 -34.87
N ILE A 191 23.38 9.69 -34.12
CA ILE A 191 22.32 10.65 -33.81
C ILE A 191 22.58 11.20 -32.41
N MET A 192 22.28 12.48 -32.21
CA MET A 192 22.43 13.14 -30.92
C MET A 192 21.50 12.51 -29.86
N ASP A 193 21.96 12.44 -28.62
CA ASP A 193 21.13 12.01 -27.50
C ASP A 193 19.95 12.97 -27.30
N GLY A 194 18.73 12.43 -27.16
CA GLY A 194 17.55 13.27 -27.05
C GLY A 194 16.21 12.53 -27.06
N GLY A 195 15.17 13.29 -26.75
CA GLY A 195 13.78 12.90 -27.04
C GLY A 195 13.36 13.52 -28.36
N TYR A 196 12.86 12.70 -29.28
CA TYR A 196 12.46 13.12 -30.62
C TYR A 196 10.98 12.80 -30.87
N ASP A 197 10.28 13.73 -31.52
CA ASP A 197 9.06 13.42 -32.26
C ASP A 197 9.40 12.94 -33.68
N GLU A 198 8.41 12.52 -34.46
CA GLU A 198 8.61 12.01 -35.81
C GLU A 198 9.37 13.00 -36.70
N ASN A 199 9.00 14.28 -36.65
CA ASN A 199 9.52 15.30 -37.55
C ASN A 199 10.97 15.69 -37.21
N SER A 200 11.25 15.90 -35.93
CA SER A 200 12.58 16.20 -35.42
C SER A 200 13.54 15.02 -35.64
N LEU A 201 13.05 13.78 -35.50
CA LEU A 201 13.84 12.58 -35.78
C LEU A 201 14.24 12.48 -37.26
N ILE A 202 13.30 12.75 -38.17
CA ILE A 202 13.57 12.77 -39.61
C ILE A 202 14.61 13.83 -39.94
N GLN A 203 14.47 15.03 -39.38
CA GLN A 203 15.39 16.14 -39.62
C GLN A 203 16.80 15.81 -39.13
N GLU A 204 16.95 15.29 -37.92
CA GLU A 204 18.27 14.95 -37.38
C GLU A 204 18.91 13.78 -38.13
N ILE A 205 18.16 12.72 -38.46
CA ILE A 205 18.72 11.61 -39.26
C ILE A 205 19.13 12.09 -40.66
N ASN A 206 18.27 12.82 -41.37
CA ASN A 206 18.58 13.30 -42.72
C ASN A 206 19.78 14.25 -42.76
N LYS A 207 20.01 15.01 -41.69
CA LYS A 207 21.19 15.88 -41.55
C LYS A 207 22.50 15.09 -41.50
N GLN A 208 22.48 13.89 -40.92
CA GLN A 208 23.66 13.03 -40.79
C GLN A 208 23.83 12.06 -41.98
N LEU A 209 22.76 11.82 -42.75
CA LEU A 209 22.80 10.93 -43.91
C LEU A 209 23.62 11.54 -45.08
N PRO A 210 24.21 10.67 -45.94
CA PRO A 210 24.72 11.09 -47.24
C PRO A 210 23.64 11.78 -48.08
N THR A 211 24.04 12.77 -48.89
CA THR A 211 23.10 13.61 -49.67
C THR A 211 22.23 12.85 -50.67
N ASP A 212 22.66 11.65 -51.07
CA ASP A 212 21.98 10.78 -52.01
C ASP A 212 20.96 9.85 -51.36
N ILE A 213 20.84 9.83 -50.02
CA ILE A 213 19.94 8.99 -49.24
C ILE A 213 19.07 9.88 -48.35
N SER A 214 17.79 9.53 -48.21
CA SER A 214 16.85 10.24 -47.35
C SER A 214 15.94 9.28 -46.60
N LEU A 215 15.55 9.67 -45.40
CA LEU A 215 14.54 9.05 -44.56
C LEU A 215 13.25 9.86 -44.64
N THR A 216 12.13 9.18 -44.82
CA THR A 216 10.78 9.75 -44.82
C THR A 216 9.88 8.97 -43.87
N TYR A 217 8.83 9.60 -43.38
CA TYR A 217 7.79 8.99 -42.53
C TYR A 217 6.43 9.14 -43.18
N ASN A 218 5.68 8.04 -43.26
CA ASN A 218 4.31 8.06 -43.74
C ASN A 218 3.34 8.00 -42.54
N PRO A 219 2.57 9.07 -42.28
CA PRO A 219 1.67 9.12 -41.12
C PRO A 219 0.44 8.22 -41.25
N ILE A 220 0.10 7.74 -42.45
CA ILE A 220 -1.09 6.90 -42.68
C ILE A 220 -0.86 5.47 -42.20
N ASN A 221 0.32 4.91 -42.50
CA ASN A 221 0.70 3.56 -42.07
C ASN A 221 1.70 3.58 -40.89
N SER A 222 2.09 4.77 -40.43
CA SER A 222 3.05 5.01 -39.37
C SER A 222 4.41 4.35 -39.61
N LYS A 223 4.92 4.33 -40.84
CA LYS A 223 6.19 3.67 -41.17
C LYS A 223 7.25 4.64 -41.69
N PHE A 224 8.49 4.32 -41.36
CA PHE A 224 9.68 4.95 -41.95
C PHE A 224 10.09 4.26 -43.25
N SER A 225 10.69 5.03 -44.16
CA SER A 225 11.27 4.53 -45.40
C SER A 225 12.55 5.28 -45.76
N PHE A 226 13.63 4.53 -45.97
CA PHE A 226 14.85 5.04 -46.58
C PHE A 226 14.78 4.90 -48.10
N SER A 227 15.19 5.94 -48.82
CA SER A 227 15.26 5.98 -50.28
C SER A 227 16.56 6.65 -50.72
N GLY A 228 17.23 6.07 -51.71
CA GLY A 228 18.48 6.58 -52.25
C GLY A 228 18.52 6.61 -53.77
N SER A 229 19.41 7.44 -54.33
CA SER A 229 19.58 7.54 -55.79
C SER A 229 20.30 6.34 -56.40
N SER A 230 21.14 5.65 -55.62
CA SER A 230 21.82 4.41 -55.98
C SER A 230 21.59 3.32 -54.93
N ILE A 231 22.01 2.10 -55.22
CA ILE A 231 21.95 0.99 -54.25
C ILE A 231 22.79 1.35 -53.02
N PHE A 232 22.24 1.13 -51.83
CA PHE A 232 22.94 1.31 -50.57
C PHE A 232 22.63 0.16 -49.61
N SER A 233 23.35 0.11 -48.49
CA SER A 233 23.11 -0.84 -47.41
C SER A 233 22.87 -0.16 -46.07
N LEU A 234 21.92 -0.66 -45.29
CA LEU A 234 21.69 -0.26 -43.89
C LEU A 234 22.03 -1.41 -42.94
N ASN A 235 22.67 -1.10 -41.84
CA ASN A 235 22.93 -2.05 -40.77
C ASN A 235 22.57 -1.44 -39.40
N PHE A 236 21.61 -2.07 -38.74
CA PHE A 236 21.10 -1.71 -37.40
C PHE A 236 21.47 -2.74 -36.34
N ASP A 237 22.43 -3.63 -36.60
CA ASP A 237 22.87 -4.61 -35.61
C ASP A 237 23.37 -3.92 -34.35
N TYR A 238 23.11 -4.55 -33.20
CA TYR A 238 23.54 -4.01 -31.91
C TYR A 238 25.07 -3.98 -31.80
N PHE A 239 25.60 -2.84 -31.35
CA PHE A 239 27.03 -2.65 -31.08
C PHE A 239 27.31 -2.74 -29.59
N GLU A 240 28.20 -3.66 -29.19
CA GLU A 240 28.65 -3.71 -27.80
C GLU A 240 29.44 -2.45 -27.44
N ASN A 241 28.91 -1.68 -26.49
CA ASN A 241 29.62 -0.61 -25.82
C ASN A 241 29.90 -1.06 -24.37
N ASN A 242 31.16 -1.00 -23.94
CA ASN A 242 31.55 -1.35 -22.57
C ASN A 242 30.91 -0.47 -21.48
N GLN A 243 30.31 0.67 -21.85
CA GLN A 243 29.52 1.52 -20.96
C GLN A 243 28.08 1.02 -20.74
N MET A 244 27.64 0.03 -21.50
CA MET A 244 26.28 -0.52 -21.46
C MET A 244 26.21 -1.71 -20.50
N CYS A 245 25.91 -1.45 -19.23
CA CYS A 245 25.61 -2.51 -18.27
C CYS A 245 24.11 -2.80 -18.31
N TYR A 246 23.71 -3.94 -18.87
CA TYR A 246 22.31 -4.38 -18.87
C TYR A 246 22.10 -5.56 -17.93
N ASN A 247 21.09 -5.47 -17.08
CA ASN A 247 20.40 -6.64 -16.55
C ASN A 247 19.27 -7.00 -17.50
N LEU A 248 19.61 -7.39 -18.73
CA LEU A 248 18.63 -7.73 -19.75
C LEU A 248 18.05 -9.11 -19.46
N ALA A 249 16.74 -9.26 -19.62
CA ALA A 249 16.13 -10.59 -19.55
C ALA A 249 16.67 -11.49 -20.68
N ASN A 250 16.90 -12.76 -20.37
CA ASN A 250 17.64 -13.71 -21.25
C ASN A 250 17.02 -13.93 -22.64
N ASN A 251 15.77 -13.52 -22.87
CA ASN A 251 15.04 -13.69 -24.13
C ASN A 251 14.98 -12.41 -25.00
N ILE A 252 15.49 -11.28 -24.51
CA ILE A 252 15.50 -10.03 -25.28
C ILE A 252 16.72 -10.06 -26.18
N THR A 253 16.50 -10.03 -27.50
CA THR A 253 17.61 -9.92 -28.44
C THR A 253 18.18 -8.50 -28.36
N LYS A 254 19.51 -8.36 -28.34
CA LYS A 254 20.16 -7.04 -28.21
C LYS A 254 19.75 -6.06 -29.33
N ASN A 255 19.41 -6.59 -30.50
CA ASN A 255 18.89 -5.80 -31.62
C ASN A 255 17.58 -5.05 -31.28
N GLN A 256 16.83 -5.47 -30.26
CA GLN A 256 15.64 -4.75 -29.79
C GLN A 256 15.94 -3.40 -29.15
N LEU A 257 17.20 -3.16 -28.80
CA LEU A 257 17.66 -1.93 -28.14
C LEU A 257 18.17 -0.88 -29.13
N THR A 258 18.20 -1.20 -30.43
CA THR A 258 18.87 -0.40 -31.47
C THR A 258 17.95 0.66 -32.06
N LEU A 259 18.54 1.65 -32.73
CA LEU A 259 17.79 2.66 -33.49
C LEU A 259 16.89 2.03 -34.55
N GLY A 260 17.36 0.97 -35.22
CA GLY A 260 16.57 0.25 -36.22
C GLY A 260 15.27 -0.28 -35.62
N TRP A 261 15.33 -0.85 -34.41
CA TRP A 261 14.14 -1.33 -33.71
C TRP A 261 13.17 -0.20 -33.37
N ILE A 262 13.68 0.97 -32.99
CA ILE A 262 12.85 2.16 -32.73
C ILE A 262 12.16 2.61 -34.02
N LEU A 263 12.89 2.69 -35.12
CA LEU A 263 12.38 3.09 -36.45
C LEU A 263 11.50 2.01 -37.12
N GLY A 264 11.40 0.82 -36.54
CA GLY A 264 10.59 -0.29 -37.07
C GLY A 264 11.30 -1.21 -38.06
N PHE A 265 12.61 -1.04 -38.26
CA PHE A 265 13.47 -1.92 -39.03
C PHE A 265 13.93 -3.10 -38.16
N ARG A 266 13.49 -4.31 -38.50
CA ARG A 266 13.61 -5.47 -37.63
C ARG A 266 14.75 -6.43 -38.00
N ASN A 267 15.33 -6.35 -39.21
CA ASN A 267 16.25 -7.38 -39.73
C ASN A 267 15.65 -8.82 -39.66
N ILE A 268 14.31 -8.97 -39.72
CA ILE A 268 13.61 -10.23 -39.35
C ILE A 268 13.32 -11.21 -40.49
N SER A 269 13.61 -10.87 -41.75
CA SER A 269 13.36 -11.82 -42.84
C SER A 269 14.47 -12.89 -42.89
N THR A 270 14.29 -13.99 -42.15
CA THR A 270 15.04 -15.23 -42.38
C THR A 270 14.37 -16.02 -43.49
N ILE A 271 14.80 -15.82 -44.74
CA ILE A 271 14.53 -16.79 -45.80
C ILE A 271 15.73 -17.73 -45.82
N LYS A 272 15.52 -19.01 -45.50
CA LYS A 272 16.55 -20.08 -45.54
C LYS A 272 17.78 -19.83 -44.65
N ASN A 273 17.60 -19.39 -43.41
CA ASN A 273 18.69 -19.10 -42.45
C ASN A 273 19.68 -18.00 -42.88
N ILE A 274 19.37 -17.22 -43.91
CA ILE A 274 20.12 -16.01 -44.26
C ILE A 274 19.40 -14.84 -43.59
N VAL A 275 20.09 -14.13 -42.71
CA VAL A 275 19.61 -12.86 -42.15
C VAL A 275 19.50 -11.89 -43.31
N LYS A 276 18.29 -11.51 -43.71
CA LYS A 276 18.10 -10.44 -44.70
C LYS A 276 18.57 -9.14 -44.08
N LYS A 277 19.74 -8.68 -44.51
CA LYS A 277 20.21 -7.33 -44.26
C LYS A 277 19.57 -6.40 -45.29
N TYR A 278 19.49 -5.11 -44.98
CA TYR A 278 19.05 -4.10 -45.92
C TYR A 278 20.19 -3.83 -46.89
N GLU A 279 20.34 -4.65 -47.93
CA GLU A 279 21.39 -4.52 -48.95
C GLU A 279 20.82 -4.83 -50.35
N GLY A 280 21.45 -4.30 -51.41
CA GLY A 280 21.06 -4.58 -52.80
C GLY A 280 19.81 -3.88 -53.32
N SER A 281 19.27 -2.87 -52.64
CA SER A 281 18.10 -2.08 -53.05
C SER A 281 18.39 -0.58 -52.99
N THR A 282 17.59 0.21 -53.69
CA THR A 282 17.59 1.69 -53.63
C THR A 282 16.54 2.21 -52.63
N SER A 283 15.75 1.34 -52.02
CA SER A 283 14.79 1.72 -50.98
C SER A 283 14.50 0.58 -50.00
N TYR A 284 14.16 0.97 -48.76
CA TYR A 284 13.79 0.08 -47.66
C TYR A 284 12.68 0.73 -46.83
N GLU A 285 11.51 0.08 -46.78
CA GLU A 285 10.42 0.43 -45.84
C GLU A 285 10.54 -0.42 -44.57
N ALA A 286 10.30 0.19 -43.41
CA ALA A 286 10.24 -0.48 -42.12
C ALA A 286 9.18 -1.60 -42.09
N GLU A 287 9.50 -2.73 -41.45
CA GLU A 287 8.52 -3.82 -41.31
C GLU A 287 7.44 -3.47 -40.30
N ASN A 288 7.79 -2.73 -39.24
CA ASN A 288 6.88 -2.35 -38.17
C ASN A 288 6.55 -0.86 -38.19
N CYS A 289 5.38 -0.52 -37.67
CA CYS A 289 5.02 0.86 -37.40
C CYS A 289 5.94 1.47 -36.32
N TYR A 290 6.24 2.76 -36.49
CA TYR A 290 6.80 3.62 -35.46
C TYR A 290 5.73 3.91 -34.42
N ASP A 291 6.08 3.71 -33.16
CA ASP A 291 5.18 3.90 -32.01
C ASP A 291 5.59 5.16 -31.24
N GLY A 292 5.69 6.27 -31.96
CA GLY A 292 5.93 7.61 -31.42
C GLY A 292 7.34 7.91 -30.91
N GLY A 293 8.21 6.89 -30.74
CA GLY A 293 9.58 7.03 -30.21
C GLY A 293 9.68 7.90 -28.96
N VAL A 294 8.56 8.08 -28.26
CA VAL A 294 8.53 8.57 -26.90
C VAL A 294 9.16 7.44 -26.11
N SER A 295 10.15 7.81 -25.29
CA SER A 295 10.79 6.99 -24.27
C SER A 295 9.95 5.79 -23.81
N ASN A 296 10.58 4.61 -23.59
CA ASN A 296 10.01 3.37 -23.03
C ASN A 296 8.51 3.44 -22.66
N LYS A 297 7.69 2.54 -23.23
CA LYS A 297 6.22 2.58 -23.13
C LYS A 297 5.71 2.66 -21.69
N TYR A 298 6.49 2.11 -20.77
CA TYR A 298 6.28 2.22 -19.35
C TYR A 298 7.60 2.10 -18.60
N TYR A 299 7.53 2.44 -17.32
CA TYR A 299 8.59 2.29 -16.35
C TYR A 299 8.10 1.45 -15.18
N LEU A 300 9.00 0.75 -14.50
CA LEU A 300 8.67 -0.07 -13.36
C LEU A 300 9.33 0.52 -12.11
N LEU A 301 8.51 0.88 -11.12
CA LEU A 301 8.97 1.33 -9.82
C LEU A 301 9.11 0.14 -8.88
N SER A 302 10.34 -0.12 -8.47
CA SER A 302 10.71 -1.09 -7.43
C SER A 302 11.07 -0.37 -6.14
N ILE A 303 10.50 -0.84 -5.04
CA ILE A 303 10.74 -0.30 -3.70
C ILE A 303 11.05 -1.46 -2.77
N ASP A 304 12.32 -1.62 -2.44
CA ASP A 304 12.77 -2.61 -1.45
C ASP A 304 12.79 -1.96 -0.07
N ASP A 305 11.96 -2.47 0.83
CA ASP A 305 11.84 -2.04 2.23
C ASP A 305 12.61 -2.97 3.20
N TYR A 306 13.41 -3.89 2.65
CA TYR A 306 14.17 -4.92 3.33
C TYR A 306 13.31 -5.92 4.12
N GLN A 307 12.01 -5.99 3.85
CA GLN A 307 11.11 -7.01 4.39
C GLN A 307 10.82 -8.05 3.30
N ASN A 308 10.93 -9.34 3.65
CA ASN A 308 10.62 -10.43 2.71
C ASN A 308 9.24 -11.06 2.94
N ASN A 309 8.51 -10.60 3.96
CA ASN A 309 7.24 -11.19 4.38
C ASN A 309 6.04 -10.44 3.79
N HIS A 310 5.95 -10.41 2.47
CA HIS A 310 4.85 -9.75 1.75
C HIS A 310 4.47 -10.51 0.48
N ASN A 311 3.31 -10.18 -0.10
CA ASN A 311 2.93 -10.68 -1.42
C ASN A 311 3.71 -9.97 -2.54
N ASN A 312 3.84 -10.64 -3.69
CA ASN A 312 4.30 -9.98 -4.92
C ASN A 312 3.11 -9.27 -5.57
N ALA A 313 3.18 -7.93 -5.66
CA ALA A 313 2.12 -7.12 -6.26
C ALA A 313 2.03 -7.32 -7.79
N PHE A 314 3.17 -7.61 -8.43
CA PHE A 314 3.28 -7.93 -9.85
C PHE A 314 3.85 -9.33 -10.02
N VAL A 315 3.21 -10.12 -10.87
CA VAL A 315 3.69 -11.44 -11.28
C VAL A 315 3.78 -11.44 -12.81
N SER A 316 4.95 -11.78 -13.33
CA SER A 316 5.12 -11.92 -14.77
C SER A 316 4.46 -13.20 -15.27
N ALA A 317 3.70 -13.09 -16.37
CA ALA A 317 3.06 -14.22 -17.02
C ALA A 317 4.02 -15.05 -17.90
N PHE A 318 5.12 -14.45 -18.39
CA PHE A 318 6.07 -15.11 -19.27
C PHE A 318 7.30 -15.55 -18.49
N LYS A 319 7.69 -16.83 -18.64
CA LYS A 319 8.86 -17.43 -17.97
C LYS A 319 10.15 -16.61 -18.11
N TYR A 320 10.33 -15.93 -19.23
CA TYR A 320 11.54 -15.16 -19.53
C TYR A 320 11.35 -13.64 -19.42
N GLN A 321 10.18 -13.14 -19.04
CA GLN A 321 10.04 -11.71 -18.71
C GLN A 321 10.62 -11.52 -17.30
N SER A 322 11.95 -11.58 -17.22
CA SER A 322 12.71 -11.60 -15.97
C SER A 322 13.18 -10.20 -15.59
N LEU A 323 12.29 -9.38 -15.05
CA LEU A 323 12.72 -8.67 -13.85
C LEU A 323 12.54 -9.65 -12.70
N THR A 324 13.65 -10.13 -12.15
CA THR A 324 13.67 -10.97 -10.94
C THR A 324 13.36 -10.16 -9.67
N ASP A 325 13.00 -8.89 -9.82
CA ASP A 325 12.72 -7.97 -8.74
C ASP A 325 11.28 -8.17 -8.24
N ASN A 326 11.16 -8.81 -7.08
CA ASN A 326 9.87 -9.04 -6.41
C ASN A 326 9.31 -7.77 -5.74
N ASN A 327 10.06 -6.67 -5.77
CA ASN A 327 9.72 -5.43 -5.09
C ASN A 327 9.04 -4.38 -5.99
N ILE A 328 8.62 -4.77 -7.19
CA ILE A 328 7.87 -3.89 -8.10
C ILE A 328 6.51 -3.55 -7.48
N LEU A 329 6.20 -2.26 -7.38
CA LEU A 329 4.95 -1.73 -6.80
C LEU A 329 4.09 -0.95 -7.80
N CYS A 330 4.68 -0.47 -8.90
CA CYS A 330 3.94 0.36 -9.84
C CYS A 330 4.52 0.27 -11.25
N LYS A 331 3.62 0.28 -12.24
CA LYS A 331 3.93 0.49 -13.66
C LYS A 331 3.57 1.94 -14.01
N MET A 332 4.58 2.76 -14.20
CA MET A 332 4.45 4.20 -14.46
C MET A 332 4.46 4.49 -15.95
N THR A 333 3.75 5.53 -16.35
CA THR A 333 3.79 6.15 -17.68
C THR A 333 4.35 7.57 -17.55
N ASN A 334 5.05 8.05 -18.58
CA ASN A 334 5.53 9.43 -18.64
C ASN A 334 4.84 10.16 -19.80
N SER A 335 3.51 10.29 -19.73
CA SER A 335 2.75 10.99 -20.76
C SER A 335 2.54 12.45 -20.34
N LYS A 336 2.80 13.40 -21.25
CA LYS A 336 2.55 14.84 -21.03
C LYS A 336 1.07 15.14 -20.77
N GLU A 337 0.19 14.21 -21.12
CA GLU A 337 -1.27 14.29 -20.96
C GLU A 337 -1.80 13.52 -19.75
N ASP A 338 -0.94 12.89 -18.92
CA ASP A 338 -1.37 12.38 -17.62
C ASP A 338 -1.62 13.56 -16.68
N GLY A 339 -2.77 14.22 -16.87
CA GLY A 339 -3.49 14.78 -15.73
C GLY A 339 -3.73 13.68 -14.70
N MET A 340 -4.02 14.08 -13.45
CA MET A 340 -4.28 13.20 -12.30
C MET A 340 -5.30 12.10 -12.62
N LYS A 341 -4.88 11.00 -13.26
CA LYS A 341 -5.69 9.80 -13.40
C LYS A 341 -5.60 9.08 -12.07
N THR A 342 -6.74 8.81 -11.45
CA THR A 342 -6.84 7.94 -10.27
C THR A 342 -6.56 6.50 -10.69
N ILE A 343 -5.30 6.19 -11.00
CA ILE A 343 -4.84 4.84 -11.26
C ILE A 343 -4.64 4.20 -9.90
N LEU A 344 -5.45 3.17 -9.60
CA LEU A 344 -5.24 2.37 -8.40
C LEU A 344 -4.10 1.39 -8.67
N TYR A 345 -2.94 1.65 -8.08
CA TYR A 345 -1.82 0.70 -8.12
C TYR A 345 -2.05 -0.44 -7.12
N PRO A 346 -1.55 -1.65 -7.41
CA PRO A 346 -1.70 -2.77 -6.50
C PRO A 346 -0.97 -2.52 -5.18
N LYS A 347 -1.55 -3.00 -4.09
CA LYS A 347 -0.96 -2.93 -2.75
C LYS A 347 0.04 -4.07 -2.54
N ARG A 348 1.18 -3.74 -1.94
CA ARG A 348 1.96 -4.71 -1.18
C ARG A 348 1.32 -4.86 0.20
N ILE A 349 1.00 -6.10 0.56
CA ILE A 349 0.38 -6.52 1.81
C ILE A 349 1.41 -7.37 2.55
N TYR A 350 1.75 -6.96 3.76
CA TYR A 350 2.67 -7.70 4.62
C TYR A 350 1.90 -8.81 5.36
N PHE A 351 2.50 -10.00 5.50
CA PHE A 351 1.89 -11.13 6.22
C PHE A 351 2.12 -11.01 7.74
N GLY A 352 1.81 -9.84 8.28
CA GLY A 352 2.04 -9.43 9.66
C GLY A 352 2.52 -7.98 9.72
N PRO A 353 2.26 -7.26 10.83
CA PRO A 353 2.72 -5.89 10.98
C PRO A 353 4.25 -5.82 10.96
N THR A 354 4.82 -4.98 10.09
CA THR A 354 6.27 -4.81 9.96
C THR A 354 6.71 -3.37 10.25
N ASN A 355 8.00 -3.18 10.51
CA ASN A 355 8.58 -1.86 10.74
C ASN A 355 9.44 -1.46 9.54
N ILE A 356 9.22 -0.25 9.02
CA ILE A 356 9.91 0.27 7.83
C ILE A 356 10.70 1.51 8.23
N ASN A 357 12.01 1.46 8.00
CA ASN A 357 12.94 2.55 8.30
C ASN A 357 13.76 3.00 7.08
N LYS A 358 13.93 2.15 6.08
CA LYS A 358 14.75 2.39 4.90
C LYS A 358 14.04 1.86 3.67
N LEU A 359 14.19 2.58 2.57
CA LEU A 359 13.66 2.19 1.27
C LEU A 359 14.79 2.31 0.24
N HIS A 360 15.01 1.26 -0.55
CA HIS A 360 15.81 1.31 -1.76
C HIS A 360 14.88 1.41 -2.97
N ILE A 361 14.93 2.57 -3.62
CA ILE A 361 14.03 2.92 -4.72
C ILE A 361 14.81 2.78 -6.02
N LYS A 362 14.25 2.00 -6.94
CA LYS A 362 14.78 1.76 -8.29
C LYS A 362 13.68 1.95 -9.32
N ILE A 363 14.01 2.65 -10.41
CA ILE A 363 13.12 2.78 -11.56
C ILE A 363 13.78 2.07 -12.74
N TYR A 364 13.06 1.11 -13.30
CA TYR A 364 13.48 0.40 -14.48
C TYR A 364 12.72 0.88 -15.71
N ASP A 365 13.35 0.77 -16.87
CA ASP A 365 12.66 0.81 -18.15
C ASP A 365 11.93 -0.51 -18.47
N GLU A 366 11.26 -0.56 -19.63
CA GLU A 366 10.52 -1.73 -20.10
C GLU A 366 11.39 -2.97 -20.35
N TYR A 367 12.72 -2.80 -20.43
CA TYR A 367 13.71 -3.86 -20.65
C TYR A 367 14.41 -4.29 -19.34
N GLY A 368 14.10 -3.65 -18.20
CA GLY A 368 14.70 -3.95 -16.90
C GLY A 368 16.02 -3.24 -16.60
N ARG A 369 16.41 -2.24 -17.42
CA ARG A 369 17.59 -1.41 -17.17
C ARG A 369 17.24 -0.29 -16.19
N ILE A 370 18.19 0.14 -15.37
CA ILE A 370 17.99 1.35 -14.55
C ILE A 370 17.74 2.53 -15.49
N LEU A 371 16.64 3.23 -15.25
CA LEU A 371 16.25 4.37 -16.05
C LEU A 371 17.28 5.49 -15.94
N ASP A 372 17.67 6.06 -17.08
CA ASP A 372 18.42 7.31 -17.10
C ASP A 372 17.46 8.49 -17.31
N VAL A 373 17.37 9.34 -16.28
CA VAL A 373 16.55 10.55 -16.28
C VAL A 373 17.37 11.80 -16.60
N ASN A 374 18.63 11.67 -17.03
CA ASN A 374 19.51 12.79 -17.38
C ASN A 374 19.61 13.85 -16.28
N ASN A 375 19.88 13.40 -15.04
CA ASN A 375 19.91 14.22 -13.83
C ASN A 375 18.58 14.93 -13.50
N GLY A 376 17.49 14.52 -14.14
CA GLY A 376 16.15 14.98 -13.80
C GLY A 376 15.72 14.50 -12.41
N ASP A 377 14.85 15.28 -11.80
CA ASP A 377 14.24 14.96 -10.52
C ASP A 377 12.85 14.37 -10.68
N LEU A 378 12.45 13.58 -9.69
CA LEU A 378 11.16 12.91 -9.64
C LEU A 378 10.55 12.99 -8.24
N SER A 379 9.23 12.84 -8.21
CA SER A 379 8.44 12.77 -6.99
C SER A 379 7.62 11.48 -6.96
N ILE A 380 7.51 10.86 -5.78
CA ILE A 380 6.73 9.64 -5.53
C ILE A 380 6.01 9.80 -4.20
N GLU A 381 4.72 9.46 -4.16
CA GLU A 381 3.93 9.40 -2.94
C GLU A 381 3.53 7.95 -2.64
N LEU A 382 3.89 7.48 -1.45
CA LEU A 382 3.57 6.14 -0.96
C LEU A 382 2.58 6.22 0.18
N GLU A 383 1.41 5.61 0.04
CA GLU A 383 0.49 5.44 1.15
C GLU A 383 0.80 4.12 1.87
N CYS A 384 1.05 4.23 3.18
CA CYS A 384 1.17 3.10 4.09
C CYS A 384 -0.05 3.01 4.99
N GLU A 385 -0.62 1.82 5.12
CA GLU A 385 -1.64 1.52 6.13
C GLU A 385 -0.96 0.95 7.36
N ILE A 386 -1.19 1.57 8.52
CA ILE A 386 -0.50 1.28 9.78
C ILE A 386 -1.50 0.85 10.83
N LEU A 387 -1.17 -0.21 11.58
CA LEU A 387 -1.94 -0.62 12.74
C LEU A 387 -1.76 0.37 13.89
N TYR A 388 -2.87 0.91 14.38
CA TYR A 388 -2.94 1.79 15.53
C TYR A 388 -2.80 0.97 16.83
N ASP A 389 -1.88 1.36 17.70
CA ASP A 389 -1.81 0.87 19.08
C ASP A 389 -2.58 1.83 19.99
N LEU A 390 -3.47 1.26 20.81
CA LEU A 390 -4.20 1.94 21.87
C LEU A 390 -3.56 1.69 23.23
#